data_AF-A0A3D5JA89-F1
#
_entry.id   AF-A0A3D5JA89-F1
#
_cell.length_a   1.000
_cell.length_b   1.000
_cell.length_c   1.000
_cell.angle_alpha   90.00
_cell.angle_beta   90.00
_cell.angle_gamma   90.00
#
_symmetry.space_group_name_H-M   'P 1'
#
loop_
_entity.id
_entity.type
_entity.pdbx_description
1 polymer ?
#
loop_
_entity_poly.entity_id
_entity_poly.type
_entity_poly.pdbx_seq_one_letter_code
_entity_poly.pdbx_strand_id
1 'polypeptide(L)'
;MILRHSLRILILILIGSILSGAPSWAKSPIELNAEFESAYLRSELEFLEDPSGLMELEQVLSSENKRRFQPNGENVFNQGNTNSVYWLRYSVVNPTANSIHLVFSIDN
;
A
#
# COMPACT_ATOMS: atom_id res chain seq x y z
N MET A 1 -44.34 13.55 -15.90
CA MET A 1 -43.95 13.10 -14.53
C MET A 1 -42.92 11.97 -14.54
N ILE A 2 -43.04 10.97 -15.44
CA ILE A 2 -42.13 9.81 -15.56
C ILE A 2 -40.67 10.22 -15.90
N LEU A 3 -40.46 11.14 -16.84
CA LEU A 3 -39.13 11.61 -17.27
C LEU A 3 -38.25 12.18 -16.13
N ARG A 4 -38.88 12.81 -15.12
CA ARG A 4 -38.19 13.40 -13.95
C ARG A 4 -37.72 12.33 -12.97
N HIS A 5 -38.39 11.19 -12.90
CA HIS A 5 -38.00 10.06 -12.05
C HIS A 5 -36.88 9.24 -12.70
N SER A 6 -36.93 9.04 -14.02
CA SER A 6 -35.87 8.39 -14.80
C SER A 6 -34.53 9.11 -14.67
N LEU A 7 -34.55 10.46 -14.73
CA LEU A 7 -33.34 11.27 -14.58
C LEU A 7 -32.73 11.18 -13.17
N ARG A 8 -33.58 11.13 -12.13
CA ARG A 8 -33.11 10.96 -10.74
C ARG A 8 -32.48 9.59 -10.50
N ILE A 9 -33.06 8.53 -11.05
CA ILE A 9 -32.52 7.17 -10.95
C ILE A 9 -31.16 7.09 -11.66
N LEU A 10 -31.04 7.69 -12.85
CA LEU A 10 -29.78 7.75 -13.59
C LEU A 10 -28.68 8.50 -12.79
N ILE A 11 -29.03 9.63 -12.17
CA ILE A 11 -28.10 10.40 -11.32
C ILE A 11 -27.65 9.58 -10.10
N LEU A 12 -28.56 8.86 -9.44
CA LEU A 12 -28.22 8.02 -8.29
C LEU A 12 -27.29 6.86 -8.67
N ILE A 13 -27.50 6.23 -9.84
CA ILE A 13 -26.61 5.17 -10.36
C ILE A 13 -25.22 5.73 -10.70
N LEU A 14 -25.17 6.93 -11.29
CA LEU A 14 -23.90 7.58 -11.64
C LEU A 14 -23.11 7.95 -10.39
N ILE A 15 -23.75 8.49 -9.35
CA ILE A 15 -23.13 8.82 -8.07
C ILE A 15 -22.64 7.55 -7.35
N GLY A 16 -23.45 6.47 -7.33
CA GLY A 16 -23.06 5.20 -6.71
C GLY A 16 -21.83 4.55 -7.36
N SER A 17 -21.69 4.70 -8.68
CA SER A 17 -20.54 4.18 -9.44
C SER A 17 -19.24 4.93 -9.13
N ILE A 18 -19.32 6.25 -8.87
CA ILE A 18 -18.16 7.08 -8.55
C ILE A 18 -17.63 6.80 -7.14
N LEU A 19 -18.51 6.47 -6.18
CA LEU A 19 -18.11 6.17 -4.80
C LEU A 19 -17.53 4.77 -4.59
N SER A 20 -17.63 3.86 -5.58
CA SER A 20 -17.18 2.47 -5.45
C SER A 20 -15.71 2.25 -5.86
N GLY A 21 -15.04 3.30 -6.35
CA GLY A 21 -13.61 3.24 -6.67
C GLY A 21 -12.77 3.26 -5.39
N ALA A 22 -12.57 2.10 -4.76
CA ALA A 22 -11.52 1.96 -3.75
C ALA A 22 -10.17 2.25 -4.46
N PRO A 23 -9.41 3.27 -4.03
CA PRO A 23 -8.09 3.50 -4.59
C PRO A 23 -7.23 2.27 -4.30
N SER A 24 -6.79 1.60 -5.37
CA SER A 24 -5.77 0.56 -5.28
C SER A 24 -4.43 1.24 -5.07
N TRP A 25 -4.11 1.58 -3.82
CA TRP A 25 -2.85 2.22 -3.44
C TRP A 25 -1.65 1.26 -3.41
N ALA A 26 -1.67 0.19 -4.20
CA ALA A 26 -0.54 -0.72 -4.28
C ALA A 26 0.61 -0.05 -5.02
N LYS A 27 1.76 0.08 -4.34
CA LYS A 27 3.02 0.52 -4.98
C LYS A 27 3.52 -0.55 -5.97
N SER A 28 4.19 -0.10 -7.03
CA SER A 28 4.78 -1.02 -8.01
C SER A 28 5.96 -1.76 -7.36
N PRO A 29 6.13 -3.06 -7.62
CA PRO A 29 7.27 -3.80 -7.10
C PRO A 29 8.60 -3.23 -7.62
N ILE A 30 9.63 -3.29 -6.80
CA ILE A 30 11.01 -2.98 -7.20
C ILE A 30 11.52 -4.12 -8.07
N GLU A 31 11.96 -3.81 -9.29
CA GLU A 31 12.49 -4.79 -10.22
C GLU A 31 13.99 -5.03 -9.99
N LEU A 32 14.35 -6.27 -9.68
CA LEU A 32 15.73 -6.72 -9.57
C LEU A 32 16.23 -7.22 -10.93
N ASN A 33 16.46 -6.29 -11.86
CA ASN A 33 17.02 -6.63 -13.17
C ASN A 33 18.57 -6.72 -13.11
N ALA A 34 19.21 -6.97 -14.25
CA ALA A 34 20.67 -7.10 -14.32
C ALA A 34 21.45 -5.81 -13.97
N GLU A 35 20.78 -4.66 -13.95
CA GLU A 35 21.35 -3.35 -13.65
C GLU A 35 21.04 -2.90 -12.21
N PHE A 36 20.32 -3.72 -11.43
CA PHE A 36 20.00 -3.40 -10.04
C PHE A 36 21.23 -3.48 -9.15
N GLU A 37 21.66 -2.34 -8.61
CA GLU A 37 22.73 -2.27 -7.61
C GLU A 37 22.17 -2.07 -6.19
N SER A 38 21.29 -1.09 -6.02
CA SER A 38 20.66 -0.76 -4.74
C SER A 38 19.40 0.08 -4.95
N ALA A 39 18.52 0.11 -3.94
CA ALA A 39 17.36 0.98 -3.92
C ALA A 39 17.08 1.50 -2.52
N TYR A 40 16.81 2.80 -2.40
CA TYR A 40 16.27 3.37 -1.18
C TYR A 40 14.77 3.13 -1.13
N LEU A 41 14.31 2.36 -0.14
CA LEU A 41 12.92 1.91 -0.09
C LEU A 41 11.91 3.01 0.29
N ARG A 42 12.35 4.17 0.77
CA ARG A 42 11.51 5.23 1.39
C ARG A 42 10.22 5.55 0.63
N SER A 43 10.29 5.79 -0.69
CA SER A 43 9.13 6.12 -1.53
C SER A 43 8.28 4.92 -1.92
N GLU A 44 8.85 3.72 -1.83
CA GLU A 44 8.23 2.43 -2.18
C GLU A 44 7.66 1.70 -0.97
N LEU A 45 7.95 2.21 0.24
CA LEU A 45 7.38 1.70 1.48
C LEU A 45 5.88 2.00 1.54
N GLU A 46 5.16 0.99 1.98
CA GLU A 46 3.82 1.10 2.52
C GLU A 46 3.90 0.78 4.02
N PHE A 47 2.95 1.31 4.80
CA PHE A 47 2.90 1.08 6.23
C PHE A 47 1.48 0.82 6.72
N LEU A 48 1.39 0.05 7.81
CA LEU A 48 0.19 -0.17 8.59
C LEU A 48 0.49 0.23 10.03
N GLU A 49 -0.25 1.21 10.54
CA GLU A 49 -0.19 1.59 11.95
C GLU A 49 -0.99 0.59 12.81
N ASP A 50 -0.36 0.12 13.88
CA ASP A 50 -0.97 -0.63 14.97
C ASP A 50 -0.85 0.20 16.27
N PRO A 51 -1.87 1.01 16.60
CA PRO A 51 -1.89 1.79 17.84
C PRO A 51 -1.96 0.93 19.11
N SER A 52 -2.38 -0.34 19.00
CA SER A 52 -2.47 -1.24 20.15
C SER A 52 -1.12 -1.87 20.48
N GLY A 53 -0.25 -2.04 19.48
CA GLY A 53 1.00 -2.79 19.58
C GLY A 53 0.82 -4.29 19.84
N LEU A 54 -0.40 -4.81 19.70
CA LEU A 54 -0.77 -6.20 19.98
C LEU A 54 -0.96 -7.03 18.71
N MET A 55 -0.81 -6.44 17.53
CA MET A 55 -1.05 -7.15 16.28
C MET A 55 0.06 -8.18 16.02
N GLU A 56 -0.34 -9.43 15.79
CA GLU A 56 0.57 -10.51 15.40
C GLU A 56 0.76 -10.56 13.87
N LEU A 57 1.84 -11.21 13.41
CA LEU A 57 2.20 -11.26 11.99
C LEU A 57 1.06 -11.84 11.12
N GLU A 58 0.37 -12.86 11.61
CA GLU A 58 -0.77 -13.50 10.94
C GLU A 58 -1.90 -12.50 10.69
N GLN A 59 -2.14 -11.61 11.67
CA GLN A 59 -3.13 -10.55 11.55
C GLN A 59 -2.67 -9.48 10.54
N VAL A 60 -1.39 -9.10 10.55
CA VAL A 60 -0.81 -8.17 9.56
C VAL A 60 -0.98 -8.72 8.14
N LEU A 61 -0.74 -10.02 7.95
CA LEU A 61 -0.82 -10.70 6.66
C LEU A 61 -2.24 -11.06 6.21
N SER A 62 -3.25 -10.82 7.06
CA SER A 62 -4.66 -11.05 6.71
C SER A 62 -5.08 -10.21 5.49
N SER A 63 -6.02 -10.74 4.70
CA SER A 63 -6.54 -10.04 3.51
C SER A 63 -7.16 -8.68 3.85
N GLU A 64 -7.71 -8.54 5.06
CA GLU A 64 -8.25 -7.29 5.56
C GLU A 64 -7.14 -6.26 5.79
N ASN A 65 -6.13 -6.59 6.60
CA ASN A 65 -5.06 -5.65 6.93
C ASN A 65 -4.14 -5.39 5.73
N LYS A 66 -3.97 -6.34 4.81
CA LYS A 66 -3.25 -6.10 3.54
C LYS A 66 -3.81 -4.93 2.74
N ARG A 67 -5.13 -4.69 2.78
CA ARG A 67 -5.79 -3.55 2.11
C ARG A 67 -5.69 -2.23 2.89
N ARG A 68 -5.26 -2.27 4.15
CA ARG A 68 -5.12 -1.11 5.04
C ARG A 68 -3.73 -0.50 5.04
N PHE A 69 -2.77 -1.15 4.38
CA PHE A 69 -1.46 -0.56 4.13
C PHE A 69 -1.61 0.70 3.29
N GLN A 70 -0.92 1.75 3.72
CA GLN A 70 -0.93 3.06 3.08
C GLN A 70 0.46 3.33 2.52
N PRO A 71 0.59 3.94 1.33
CA PRO A 71 1.89 4.33 0.82
C PRO A 71 2.50 5.39 1.74
N ASN A 72 3.81 5.31 2.00
CA ASN A 72 4.53 6.35 2.73
C ASN A 72 4.41 7.69 1.99
N GLY A 73 4.56 7.69 0.67
CA GLY A 73 4.41 8.88 -0.19
C GLY A 73 5.51 9.93 -0.03
N GLU A 74 6.37 9.79 0.97
CA GLU A 74 7.41 10.74 1.36
C GLU A 74 8.82 10.17 1.17
N ASN A 75 9.83 11.05 1.15
CA ASN A 75 11.25 10.67 1.05
C ASN A 75 11.84 10.20 2.40
N VAL A 76 11.07 10.26 3.48
CA VAL A 76 11.44 9.80 4.82
C VAL A 76 10.22 9.14 5.41
N PHE A 77 10.41 8.04 6.14
CA PHE A 77 9.34 7.49 6.98
C PHE A 77 9.42 8.15 8.35
N ASN A 78 8.45 9.01 8.66
CA ASN A 78 8.37 9.70 9.96
C ASN A 78 6.90 9.87 10.35
N GLN A 79 6.47 9.16 11.39
CA GLN A 79 5.10 9.20 11.90
C GLN A 79 4.97 10.05 13.17
N GLY A 80 6.00 10.83 13.49
CA GLY A 80 6.10 11.59 14.74
C GLY A 80 6.44 10.71 15.94
N ASN A 81 6.32 11.29 17.14
CA ASN A 81 6.54 10.59 18.39
C ASN A 81 5.22 10.00 18.89
N THR A 82 5.01 8.70 18.68
CA THR A 82 3.81 7.97 19.07
C THR A 82 4.18 6.69 19.83
N ASN A 83 3.20 6.08 20.49
CA ASN A 83 3.36 4.74 21.10
C ASN A 83 2.89 3.62 20.14
N SER A 84 2.65 3.94 18.87
CA SER A 84 2.16 2.97 17.88
C SER A 84 3.29 2.08 17.40
N VAL A 85 2.96 0.84 17.05
CA VAL A 85 3.81 -0.04 16.25
C VAL A 85 3.51 0.22 14.77
N TYR A 86 4.55 0.30 13.93
CA TYR A 86 4.39 0.46 12.49
C TYR A 86 4.93 -0.76 11.75
N TRP A 87 4.04 -1.42 11.01
CA TRP A 87 4.40 -2.52 10.12
C TRP A 87 4.75 -1.95 8.75
N LEU A 88 5.97 -2.20 8.28
CA LEU A 88 6.45 -1.75 6.99
C LEU A 88 6.36 -2.85 5.94
N ARG A 89 5.97 -2.49 4.72
CA ARG A 89 5.85 -3.41 3.58
C ARG A 89 6.42 -2.77 2.32
N TYR A 90 7.08 -3.58 1.51
CA TYR A 90 7.46 -3.26 0.14
C TYR A 90 7.39 -4.54 -0.69
N SER A 91 7.29 -4.40 -2.01
CA SER A 91 7.25 -5.53 -2.93
C SER A 91 8.47 -5.53 -3.83
N VAL A 92 8.98 -6.71 -4.12
CA VAL A 92 10.15 -6.91 -4.99
C VAL A 92 9.83 -8.00 -6.00
N VAL A 93 10.26 -7.82 -7.24
CA VAL A 93 10.15 -8.82 -8.30
C VAL A 93 11.52 -9.08 -8.90
N ASN A 94 11.87 -10.36 -9.05
CA ASN A 94 13.07 -10.77 -9.77
C ASN A 94 12.65 -11.36 -11.12
N PRO A 95 12.71 -10.58 -12.22
CA PRO A 95 12.36 -11.08 -13.55
C PRO A 95 13.46 -11.95 -14.18
N THR A 96 14.62 -12.09 -13.54
CA THR A 96 15.75 -12.85 -14.08
C THR A 96 15.63 -14.34 -13.76
N ALA A 97 16.37 -15.18 -14.50
CA ALA A 97 16.46 -16.62 -14.22
C ALA A 97 17.38 -16.96 -13.03
N ASN A 98 18.12 -15.98 -12.51
CA ASN A 98 19.14 -16.19 -11.49
C ASN A 98 18.65 -15.69 -10.12
N SER A 99 19.08 -16.35 -9.05
CA SER A 99 18.88 -15.81 -7.70
C SER A 99 19.78 -14.60 -7.47
N ILE A 100 19.20 -13.53 -6.93
CA ILE A 100 19.93 -12.30 -6.59
C ILE A 100 20.01 -12.22 -5.06
N HIS A 101 21.23 -12.16 -4.52
CA HIS A 101 21.46 -12.03 -3.10
C HIS A 101 21.44 -10.56 -2.71
N LEU A 102 20.55 -10.18 -1.80
CA LEU A 102 20.39 -8.82 -1.31
C LEU A 102 20.60 -8.75 0.19
N VAL A 103 21.04 -7.58 0.65
CA VAL A 103 21.05 -7.21 2.07
C VAL A 103 20.00 -6.13 2.26
N PHE A 104 19.13 -6.32 3.25
CA PHE A 104 18.24 -5.27 3.73
C PHE A 104 18.91 -4.59 4.93
N SER A 105 19.12 -3.28 4.83
CA SER A 105 19.64 -2.45 5.92
C SER A 105 18.61 -1.43 6.37
N ILE A 106 18.62 -1.14 7.67
CA ILE A 106 17.90 -0.02 8.28
C ILE A 106 18.97 0.88 8.88
N ASP A 107 19.04 2.11 8.38
CA ASP A 107 19.97 3.14 8.84
C ASP A 107 19.18 4.20 9.62
N ASN A 108 19.80 4.76 10.67
CA ASN A 108 19.24 5.81 11.53
C ASN A 108 19.79 7.19 11.14
#